data_AF-A0A915YIF1-F1
#
_entry.id   AF-A0A915YIF1-F1
#
_cell.length_a   1.000
_cell.length_b   1.000
_cell.length_c   1.000
_cell.angle_alpha   90.00
_cell.angle_beta   90.00
_cell.angle_gamma   90.00
#
_symmetry.space_group_name_H-M   'P 1'
#
loop_
_entity.id
_entity.type
_entity.pdbx_description
1 polymer ?
#
loop_
_entity_poly.entity_id
_entity_poly.type
_entity_poly.pdbx_seq_one_letter_code
_entity_poly.pdbx_strand_id
1 'polypeptide(L)'
;MKYILYLTLFFLLNSSLTQAQVPGYQGKRFFIELGGTFFPNFGYPTAQNKGAQSFPFNAHTGHFTIKDRYSLALHYVLSRKQTIKLAYNYQVSGLNTTASTPSLFSGSNNQDYHNLFYQLHAHDFNVGFNLYGRSNANLAPLGFYWDLGFRFVGVNGVLRDQRVSYADNRIDNRPDPQQLAPLTHETFTFMFGVTAMWGYRTIIANRITFNIGIETTIFPQYMILASPIGGIPNPFSSTGSFEVTEYQKGVIRNIQDRYLLGVHIGVGALIF
;
A
#
# COMPACT_ATOMS: atom_id res chain seq x y z
N MET A 1 -4.39 31.38 19.55
CA MET A 1 -3.34 31.14 20.57
C MET A 1 -3.85 30.67 21.93
N LYS A 2 -4.99 31.16 22.45
CA LYS A 2 -5.52 30.74 23.78
C LYS A 2 -5.72 29.22 23.90
N TYR A 3 -6.23 28.55 22.86
CA TYR A 3 -6.47 27.10 22.87
C TYR A 3 -5.21 26.23 22.90
N ILE A 4 -4.09 26.74 22.35
CA ILE A 4 -2.81 26.01 22.38
C ILE A 4 -2.26 25.98 23.81
N LEU A 5 -2.39 27.10 24.54
CA LEU A 5 -1.96 27.21 25.93
C LEU A 5 -2.75 26.25 26.84
N TYR A 6 -4.07 26.15 26.65
CA TYR A 6 -4.91 25.20 27.39
C TYR A 6 -4.58 23.74 27.07
N LEU A 7 -4.25 23.44 25.80
CA LEU A 7 -3.82 22.10 25.41
C LEU A 7 -2.50 21.73 26.09
N THR A 8 -1.51 22.64 26.08
CA THR A 8 -0.24 22.44 26.79
C THR A 8 -0.40 22.32 28.30
N LEU A 9 -1.30 23.10 28.91
CA LEU A 9 -1.57 23.02 30.35
C LEU A 9 -2.23 21.68 30.73
N PHE A 10 -3.11 21.16 29.88
CA PHE A 10 -3.75 19.85 30.07
C PHE A 10 -2.75 18.69 29.97
N PHE A 11 -1.76 18.78 29.07
CA PHE A 11 -0.66 17.81 28.98
C PHE A 11 0.30 17.89 30.17
N LEU A 12 0.55 19.08 30.70
CA LEU A 12 1.43 19.28 31.87
C LEU A 12 0.77 18.81 33.17
N LEU A 13 -0.54 19.04 33.37
CA LEU A 13 -1.26 18.62 34.58
C LEU A 13 -1.45 17.09 34.69
N ASN A 14 -1.38 16.35 33.59
CA ASN A 14 -1.39 14.87 33.61
C ASN A 14 0.00 14.24 33.80
N SER A 15 1.07 15.05 33.87
CA SER A 15 2.44 14.54 34.02
C SER A 15 2.87 14.28 35.48
N SER A 16 2.12 14.81 36.45
CA SER A 16 2.44 14.76 37.89
C SER A 16 1.82 13.56 38.64
N LEU A 17 1.08 12.68 37.97
CA LEU A 17 0.72 11.38 38.52
C LEU A 17 1.87 10.40 38.26
N THR A 18 2.95 10.55 39.01
CA THR A 18 4.06 9.60 39.12
C THR A 18 3.55 8.28 39.69
N GLN A 19 3.02 7.43 38.82
CA GLN A 19 2.78 6.02 39.11
C GLN A 19 4.12 5.36 39.36
N ALA A 20 4.24 4.63 40.47
CA ALA A 20 5.35 3.76 40.78
C ALA A 20 5.79 2.98 39.53
N GLN A 21 7.04 3.20 39.12
CA GLN A 21 7.64 2.55 37.97
C GLN A 21 7.80 1.06 38.32
N VAL A 22 6.93 0.22 37.75
CA VAL A 22 7.04 -1.24 37.91
C VAL A 22 8.35 -1.68 37.25
N PRO A 23 9.14 -2.55 37.91
CA PRO A 23 10.39 -3.05 37.37
C PRO A 23 10.28 -3.50 35.92
N GLY A 24 11.22 -3.04 35.09
CA GLY A 24 11.29 -3.31 33.66
C GLY A 24 10.46 -2.38 32.77
N TYR A 25 9.58 -1.52 33.30
CA TYR A 25 8.93 -0.50 32.48
C TYR A 25 9.93 0.54 32.02
N GLN A 26 10.22 0.49 30.72
CA GLN A 26 11.25 1.30 30.09
C GLN A 26 10.80 2.75 29.80
N GLY A 27 9.61 3.15 30.29
CA GLY A 27 9.14 4.55 30.21
C GLY A 27 8.46 4.93 28.89
N LYS A 28 8.11 6.21 28.78
CA LYS A 28 7.58 6.82 27.55
C LYS A 28 8.75 7.20 26.66
N ARG A 29 8.78 6.68 25.44
CA ARG A 29 9.94 6.81 24.55
C ARG A 29 9.58 6.49 23.12
N PHE A 30 10.49 6.86 22.24
CA PHE A 30 10.39 6.57 20.82
C PHE A 30 11.20 5.33 20.46
N PHE A 31 10.76 4.61 19.45
CA PHE A 31 11.60 3.63 18.78
C PHE A 31 11.30 3.62 17.30
N ILE A 32 12.33 3.39 16.50
CA ILE A 32 12.22 3.30 15.05
C ILE A 32 12.31 1.83 14.68
N GLU A 33 11.52 1.40 13.71
CA GLU A 33 11.51 0.05 13.19
C GLU A 33 11.64 0.08 11.66
N LEU A 34 12.61 -0.67 11.15
CA LEU A 34 12.74 -1.00 9.74
C LEU A 34 12.16 -2.39 9.53
N GLY A 35 11.35 -2.58 8.50
CA GLY A 35 10.72 -3.87 8.27
C GLY A 35 10.43 -4.16 6.81
N GLY A 36 10.10 -5.42 6.57
CA GLY A 36 9.64 -5.94 5.31
C GLY A 36 8.37 -6.74 5.54
N THR A 37 7.36 -6.54 4.70
CA THR A 37 6.21 -7.43 4.63
C THR A 37 6.31 -8.27 3.37
N PHE A 38 6.20 -9.58 3.52
CA PHE A 38 6.30 -10.55 2.44
C PHE A 38 4.97 -11.24 2.23
N PHE A 39 4.56 -11.39 0.98
CA PHE A 39 3.31 -12.04 0.65
C PHE A 39 3.44 -12.85 -0.66
N PRO A 40 2.73 -13.99 -0.75
CA PRO A 40 2.73 -14.80 -1.96
C PRO A 40 2.10 -14.04 -3.12
N ASN A 41 2.66 -14.20 -4.32
CA ASN A 41 2.06 -13.68 -5.55
C ASN A 41 1.11 -14.72 -6.16
N PHE A 42 -0.19 -14.49 -6.08
CA PHE A 42 -1.23 -15.39 -6.62
C PHE A 42 -1.59 -15.14 -8.10
N GLY A 43 -0.73 -14.48 -8.89
CA GLY A 43 -0.90 -14.39 -10.34
C GLY A 43 -0.92 -12.97 -10.94
N TYR A 44 -0.71 -11.94 -10.13
CA TYR A 44 -0.64 -10.56 -10.65
C TYR A 44 0.77 -10.17 -11.08
N PRO A 45 0.90 -9.31 -12.11
CA PRO A 45 2.20 -8.80 -12.51
C PRO A 45 2.94 -8.12 -11.34
N THR A 46 4.24 -8.35 -11.26
CA THR A 46 5.16 -7.62 -10.40
C THR A 46 5.93 -6.59 -11.23
N ALA A 47 6.71 -5.75 -10.56
CA ALA A 47 7.62 -4.83 -11.24
C ALA A 47 8.59 -5.55 -12.20
N GLN A 48 8.94 -6.79 -11.89
CA GLN A 48 9.95 -7.58 -12.61
C GLN A 48 9.35 -8.76 -13.39
N ASN A 49 8.13 -9.18 -13.06
CA ASN A 49 7.44 -10.31 -13.68
C ASN A 49 6.13 -9.79 -14.29
N LYS A 50 6.02 -9.78 -15.62
CA LYS A 50 4.86 -9.24 -16.34
C LYS A 50 3.60 -10.10 -16.23
N GLY A 51 3.62 -11.21 -15.47
CA GLY A 51 2.48 -12.10 -15.23
C GLY A 51 2.58 -13.42 -16.02
N ALA A 52 1.49 -14.21 -15.97
CA ALA A 52 1.40 -15.52 -16.64
C ALA A 52 1.53 -15.44 -18.18
N GLN A 53 1.34 -14.25 -18.77
CA GLN A 53 1.56 -13.99 -20.19
C GLN A 53 2.35 -12.68 -20.32
N SER A 54 3.60 -12.76 -20.80
CA SER A 54 4.39 -11.57 -21.10
C SER A 54 4.40 -11.29 -22.59
N PHE A 55 3.57 -10.36 -23.06
CA PHE A 55 3.55 -9.98 -24.47
C PHE A 55 4.92 -9.43 -24.94
N PRO A 56 5.37 -9.75 -26.16
CA PRO A 56 4.62 -10.29 -27.30
C PRO A 56 4.72 -11.81 -27.46
N PHE A 57 5.42 -12.49 -26.55
CA PHE A 57 5.59 -13.94 -26.63
C PHE A 57 4.60 -14.57 -25.67
N ASN A 58 4.04 -15.74 -25.99
CA ASN A 58 3.42 -16.61 -24.98
C ASN A 58 4.45 -17.14 -23.95
N ALA A 59 5.58 -16.44 -23.80
CA ALA A 59 6.54 -16.61 -22.74
C ALA A 59 5.82 -16.31 -21.44
N HIS A 60 5.77 -17.33 -20.60
CA HIS A 60 5.38 -17.18 -19.22
C HIS A 60 6.59 -16.58 -18.50
N THR A 61 6.59 -15.26 -18.25
CA THR A 61 7.53 -14.69 -17.25
C THR A 61 7.05 -14.93 -15.83
N GLY A 62 5.85 -15.51 -15.70
CA GLY A 62 5.17 -15.86 -14.46
C GLY A 62 5.92 -16.89 -13.65
N HIS A 63 6.95 -16.45 -12.90
CA HIS A 63 7.54 -17.25 -11.84
C HIS A 63 6.86 -16.94 -10.51
N PHE A 64 6.84 -17.91 -9.59
CA PHE A 64 6.52 -17.63 -8.20
C PHE A 64 7.51 -16.59 -7.69
N THR A 65 6.99 -15.42 -7.31
CA THR A 65 7.79 -14.33 -6.76
C THR A 65 7.25 -14.00 -5.39
N ILE A 66 8.14 -13.92 -4.40
CA ILE A 66 7.83 -13.29 -3.13
C ILE A 66 7.76 -11.79 -3.40
N LYS A 67 6.61 -11.18 -3.11
CA LYS A 67 6.46 -9.73 -3.18
C LYS A 67 6.80 -9.13 -1.83
N ASP A 68 7.43 -7.98 -1.87
CA ASP A 68 7.96 -7.28 -0.72
C ASP A 68 7.37 -5.86 -0.62
N ARG A 69 7.24 -5.41 0.63
CA ARG A 69 6.89 -4.04 0.98
C ARG A 69 7.80 -3.61 2.12
N TYR A 70 8.57 -2.56 1.88
CA TYR A 70 9.51 -2.03 2.86
C TYR A 70 8.80 -1.03 3.76
N SER A 71 9.04 -1.10 5.06
CA SER A 71 8.42 -0.25 6.07
C SER A 71 9.46 0.49 6.90
N LEU A 72 9.22 1.77 7.15
CA LEU A 72 9.87 2.57 8.17
C LEU A 72 8.79 3.04 9.14
N ALA A 73 8.87 2.62 10.40
CA ALA A 73 7.90 2.96 11.43
C ALA A 73 8.54 3.71 12.58
N LEU A 74 7.86 4.76 13.03
CA LEU A 74 8.12 5.45 14.28
C LEU A 74 7.03 5.05 15.28
N HIS A 75 7.46 4.57 16.43
CA HIS A 75 6.57 4.20 17.51
C HIS A 75 6.80 5.08 18.72
N TYR A 76 5.73 5.36 19.46
CA TYR A 76 5.77 6.05 20.73
C TYR A 76 5.08 5.23 21.81
N VAL A 77 5.79 4.92 22.89
CA VAL A 77 5.26 4.17 24.03
C VAL A 77 4.42 5.10 24.90
N LEU A 78 3.10 4.91 24.88
CA LEU A 78 2.18 5.66 25.73
C LEU A 78 2.12 5.10 27.15
N SER A 79 2.06 3.76 27.23
CA SER A 79 1.84 3.01 28.45
C SER A 79 2.47 1.63 28.32
N ARG A 80 2.52 0.88 29.43
CA ARG A 80 3.01 -0.51 29.50
C ARG A 80 2.42 -1.43 28.44
N LYS A 81 1.18 -1.16 28.01
CA LYS A 81 0.42 -2.01 27.09
C LYS A 81 0.05 -1.35 25.78
N GLN A 82 0.50 -0.12 25.54
CA GLN A 82 0.03 0.70 24.42
C GLN A 82 1.17 1.48 23.78
N THR A 83 1.25 1.40 22.45
CA THR A 83 2.14 2.26 21.66
C THR A 83 1.39 2.83 20.47
N ILE A 84 1.58 4.11 20.15
CA ILE A 84 1.15 4.68 18.87
C ILE A 84 2.20 4.37 17.81
N LYS A 85 1.78 4.15 16.57
CA LYS A 85 2.62 3.91 15.40
C LYS A 85 2.28 4.93 14.31
N LEU A 86 3.31 5.51 13.71
CA LEU A 86 3.26 6.15 12.41
C LEU A 86 4.26 5.42 11.51
N ALA A 87 3.82 4.84 10.41
CA ALA A 87 4.68 4.11 9.49
C ALA A 87 4.50 4.60 8.07
N TYR A 88 5.61 4.63 7.34
CA TYR A 88 5.64 4.82 5.90
C TYR A 88 6.05 3.50 5.25
N ASN A 89 5.29 3.06 4.26
CA ASN A 89 5.60 1.86 3.49
C ASN A 89 5.77 2.20 2.01
N TYR A 90 6.65 1.46 1.36
CA TYR A 90 6.90 1.58 -0.06
C TYR A 90 6.90 0.20 -0.72
N GLN A 91 6.21 0.08 -1.86
CA GLN A 91 6.24 -1.12 -2.68
C GLN A 91 6.07 -0.79 -4.15
N VAL A 92 6.50 -1.72 -5.00
CA VAL A 92 6.37 -1.61 -6.45
C VAL A 92 5.65 -2.84 -7.01
N SER A 93 4.73 -2.59 -7.94
CA SER A 93 3.94 -3.62 -8.63
C SER A 93 3.95 -3.43 -10.14
N GLY A 94 3.37 -4.38 -10.86
CA GLY A 94 3.05 -4.27 -12.27
C GLY A 94 1.54 -4.39 -12.49
N LEU A 95 1.04 -3.77 -13.55
CA LEU A 95 -0.34 -3.88 -14.02
C LEU A 95 -0.34 -3.94 -15.55
N ASN A 96 -1.01 -4.95 -16.11
CA ASN A 96 -1.33 -4.99 -17.53
C ASN A 96 -2.74 -4.46 -17.72
N THR A 97 -2.92 -3.56 -18.70
CA THR A 97 -4.23 -3.11 -19.14
C THR A 97 -4.27 -3.00 -20.65
N THR A 98 -5.46 -3.11 -21.21
CA THR A 98 -5.70 -2.98 -22.65
C THR A 98 -6.52 -1.73 -22.90
N ALA A 99 -6.10 -0.91 -23.86
CA ALA A 99 -6.88 0.20 -24.37
C ALA A 99 -7.09 0.02 -25.87
N SER A 100 -8.07 0.71 -26.45
CA SER A 100 -8.23 0.74 -27.91
C SER A 100 -8.42 2.16 -28.40
N THR A 101 -7.87 2.45 -29.57
CA THR A 101 -8.11 3.71 -30.28
C THR A 101 -8.66 3.41 -31.68
N PRO A 102 -9.46 4.30 -32.28
CA PRO A 102 -9.88 4.14 -33.67
C PRO A 102 -8.67 4.08 -34.60
N SER A 103 -8.70 3.19 -35.59
CA SER A 103 -7.67 3.10 -36.63
C SER A 103 -7.76 4.29 -37.59
N LEU A 104 -6.62 4.85 -37.99
CA LEU A 104 -6.53 6.02 -38.87
C LEU A 104 -7.10 5.76 -40.28
N PHE A 105 -6.93 4.55 -40.83
CA PHE A 105 -7.19 4.28 -42.26
C PHE A 105 -8.27 3.24 -42.55
N SER A 106 -8.92 2.69 -41.52
CA SER A 106 -9.77 1.50 -41.66
C SER A 106 -11.27 1.76 -41.39
N GLY A 107 -11.69 3.03 -41.43
CA GLY A 107 -13.07 3.44 -41.14
C GLY A 107 -13.42 3.33 -39.64
N SER A 108 -14.57 3.88 -39.24
CA SER A 108 -14.98 4.03 -37.83
C SER A 108 -15.17 2.73 -37.03
N ASN A 109 -15.09 1.56 -37.68
CA ASN A 109 -15.40 0.26 -37.08
C ASN A 109 -14.16 -0.58 -36.72
N ASN A 110 -12.97 -0.16 -37.13
CA ASN A 110 -11.73 -0.89 -36.87
C ASN A 110 -10.88 -0.14 -35.82
N GLN A 111 -10.37 -0.89 -34.84
CA GLN A 111 -9.67 -0.34 -33.68
C GLN A 111 -8.25 -0.88 -33.59
N ASP A 112 -7.31 0.02 -33.31
CA ASP A 112 -5.97 -0.35 -32.89
C ASP A 112 -6.02 -0.76 -31.41
N TYR A 113 -5.41 -1.90 -31.08
CA TYR A 113 -5.39 -2.44 -29.72
C TYR A 113 -4.06 -2.13 -29.06
N HIS A 114 -4.11 -1.45 -27.92
CA HIS A 114 -2.97 -1.05 -27.12
C HIS A 114 -2.85 -1.94 -25.90
N ASN A 115 -1.74 -2.67 -25.81
CA ASN A 115 -1.35 -3.38 -24.60
C ASN A 115 -0.38 -2.51 -23.81
N LEU A 116 -0.78 -2.14 -22.61
CA LEU A 116 -0.06 -1.21 -21.74
C LEU A 116 0.41 -1.93 -20.48
N PHE A 117 1.69 -1.82 -20.17
CA PHE A 117 2.25 -2.28 -18.90
C PHE A 117 2.63 -1.07 -18.05
N TYR A 118 1.97 -0.95 -16.90
CA TYR A 118 2.26 0.05 -15.90
C TYR A 118 3.05 -0.54 -14.74
N GLN A 119 4.10 0.16 -14.33
CA GLN A 119 4.72 -0.07 -13.04
C GLN A 119 4.02 0.80 -12.01
N LEU A 120 3.43 0.17 -10.99
CA LEU A 120 2.69 0.87 -9.94
C LEU A 120 3.62 1.13 -8.76
N HIS A 121 3.79 2.39 -8.41
CA HIS A 121 4.53 2.85 -7.23
C HIS A 121 3.51 3.17 -6.15
N ALA A 122 3.48 2.38 -5.07
CA ALA A 122 2.56 2.61 -3.96
C ALA A 122 3.30 3.20 -2.76
N HIS A 123 2.88 4.40 -2.39
CA HIS A 123 3.30 5.13 -1.20
C HIS A 123 2.21 5.01 -0.16
N ASP A 124 2.58 4.56 1.03
CA ASP A 124 1.62 4.18 2.05
C ASP A 124 1.98 4.83 3.38
N PHE A 125 0.99 5.45 4.00
CA PHE A 125 1.07 5.96 5.36
C PHE A 125 0.11 5.17 6.25
N ASN A 126 0.64 4.61 7.32
CA ASN A 126 -0.12 3.83 8.30
C ASN A 126 -0.05 4.51 9.67
N VAL A 127 -1.20 4.85 10.22
CA VAL A 127 -1.36 5.36 11.58
C VAL A 127 -2.10 4.30 12.39
N GLY A 128 -1.50 3.84 13.48
CA GLY A 128 -2.07 2.75 14.26
C GLY A 128 -1.69 2.79 15.73
N PHE A 129 -2.24 1.82 16.45
CA PHE A 129 -1.97 1.61 17.85
C PHE A 129 -1.71 0.12 18.10
N ASN A 130 -0.70 -0.17 18.92
CA ASN A 130 -0.37 -1.52 19.34
C ASN A 130 -0.88 -1.75 20.75
N LEU A 131 -1.64 -2.82 20.94
CA LEU A 131 -2.16 -3.31 22.22
C LEU A 131 -1.43 -4.58 22.61
N TYR A 132 -0.71 -4.54 23.74
CA TYR A 132 0.02 -5.70 24.26
C TYR A 132 -0.83 -6.50 25.26
N GLY A 133 -0.73 -7.83 25.18
CA GLY A 133 -1.54 -8.78 25.96
C GLY A 133 -1.34 -8.73 27.48
N ARG A 134 -2.17 -9.47 28.23
CA ARG A 134 -2.37 -9.33 29.69
C ARG A 134 -1.49 -10.17 30.63
N SER A 135 -0.62 -11.06 30.18
CA SER A 135 0.14 -11.94 31.10
C SER A 135 1.35 -11.22 31.73
N ASN A 136 1.15 -10.74 32.97
CA ASN A 136 2.09 -10.47 34.09
C ASN A 136 3.52 -9.91 33.89
N ALA A 137 4.01 -9.59 32.69
CA ALA A 137 5.34 -9.00 32.49
C ALA A 137 5.48 -8.19 31.18
N ASN A 138 4.39 -7.79 30.53
CA ASN A 138 4.48 -7.12 29.23
C ASN A 138 4.82 -5.63 29.38
N LEU A 139 6.02 -5.29 28.97
CA LEU A 139 6.59 -3.96 28.98
C LEU A 139 6.70 -3.54 27.53
N ALA A 140 5.75 -2.73 27.04
CA ALA A 140 5.83 -2.22 25.68
C ALA A 140 7.27 -1.69 25.41
N PRO A 141 7.92 -2.13 24.32
CA PRO A 141 7.34 -2.82 23.17
C PRO A 141 7.61 -4.34 23.14
N LEU A 142 7.42 -5.08 24.24
CA LEU A 142 7.72 -6.52 24.31
C LEU A 142 6.47 -7.40 24.43
N GLY A 143 6.52 -8.55 23.75
CA GLY A 143 5.53 -9.62 23.83
C GLY A 143 4.57 -9.66 22.64
N PHE A 144 3.50 -10.45 22.80
CA PHE A 144 2.42 -10.53 21.83
C PHE A 144 1.58 -9.26 21.83
N TYR A 145 1.25 -8.77 20.64
CA TYR A 145 0.45 -7.58 20.47
C TYR A 145 -0.48 -7.67 19.26
N TRP A 146 -1.53 -6.85 19.33
CA TRP A 146 -2.39 -6.51 18.22
C TRP A 146 -2.08 -5.09 17.78
N ASP A 147 -1.84 -4.87 16.50
CA ASP A 147 -1.65 -3.58 15.86
C ASP A 147 -2.86 -3.30 14.99
N LEU A 148 -3.59 -2.25 15.33
CA LEU A 148 -4.81 -1.85 14.64
C LEU A 148 -4.62 -0.43 14.14
N GLY A 149 -5.05 -0.15 12.91
CA GLY A 149 -4.81 1.17 12.35
C GLY A 149 -5.56 1.46 11.07
N PHE A 150 -5.27 2.65 10.55
CA PHE A 150 -5.73 3.15 9.27
C PHE A 150 -4.55 3.31 8.33
N ARG A 151 -4.78 2.96 7.07
CA ARG A 151 -3.76 2.95 6.04
C ARG A 151 -4.21 3.80 4.86
N PHE A 152 -3.36 4.71 4.43
CA PHE A 152 -3.60 5.64 3.32
C PHE A 152 -2.59 5.32 2.24
N VAL A 153 -3.05 4.84 1.08
CA VAL A 153 -2.19 4.38 -0.01
C VAL A 153 -2.42 5.25 -1.23
N GLY A 154 -1.40 6.00 -1.64
CA GLY A 154 -1.33 6.68 -2.92
C GLY A 154 -0.56 5.82 -3.91
N VAL A 155 -1.18 5.48 -5.03
CA VAL A 155 -0.60 4.64 -6.07
C VAL A 155 -0.45 5.46 -7.32
N ASN A 156 0.76 5.52 -7.87
CA ASN A 156 1.02 6.16 -9.16
C ASN A 156 1.50 5.10 -10.16
N GLY A 157 0.82 5.00 -11.30
CA GLY A 157 1.27 4.15 -12.41
C GLY A 157 2.15 4.91 -13.38
N VAL A 158 3.30 4.34 -13.68
CA VAL A 158 4.21 4.79 -14.74
C VAL A 158 4.13 3.81 -15.89
N LEU A 159 3.74 4.27 -17.09
CA LEU A 159 3.75 3.44 -18.28
C LEU A 159 5.19 3.05 -18.61
N ARG A 160 5.46 1.74 -18.69
CA ARG A 160 6.79 1.19 -18.96
C ARG A 160 6.93 0.57 -20.34
N ASP A 161 5.85 -0.02 -20.84
CA ASP A 161 5.82 -0.68 -22.14
C ASP A 161 4.44 -0.42 -22.76
N GLN A 162 4.43 -0.03 -24.02
CA GLN A 162 3.21 0.11 -24.83
C GLN A 162 3.47 -0.61 -26.14
N ARG A 163 2.55 -1.51 -26.49
CA ARG A 163 2.59 -2.24 -27.75
C ARG A 163 1.24 -2.12 -28.43
N VAL A 164 1.26 -1.85 -29.72
CA VAL A 164 0.05 -1.60 -30.50
C VAL A 164 -0.09 -2.71 -31.55
N SER A 165 -1.25 -3.33 -31.58
CA SER A 165 -1.70 -4.19 -32.69
C SER A 165 -2.61 -3.34 -33.56
N TYR A 166 -2.09 -2.94 -34.71
CA TYR A 166 -2.83 -2.11 -35.65
C TYR A 166 -3.88 -2.94 -36.39
N ALA A 167 -5.08 -2.39 -36.57
CA ALA A 167 -6.12 -3.03 -37.37
C ALA A 167 -5.74 -3.08 -38.87
N ASP A 168 -4.88 -2.16 -39.29
CA ASP A 168 -4.38 -2.06 -40.66
C ASP A 168 -2.85 -2.08 -40.68
N ASN A 169 -2.28 -2.93 -41.53
CA ASN A 169 -0.84 -3.17 -41.63
C ASN A 169 -0.11 -2.22 -42.59
N ARG A 170 -0.80 -1.24 -43.19
CA ARG A 170 -0.15 -0.24 -44.04
C ARG A 170 0.86 0.60 -43.23
N ILE A 171 1.97 0.98 -43.88
CA ILE A 171 3.12 1.66 -43.23
C ILE A 171 2.74 3.05 -42.71
N ASP A 172 1.79 3.71 -43.38
CA ASP A 172 1.17 4.99 -43.05
C ASP A 172 0.15 4.90 -41.91
N ASN A 173 -0.39 3.71 -41.60
CA ASN A 173 -1.29 3.50 -40.45
C ASN A 173 -0.57 3.48 -39.09
N ARG A 174 0.76 3.61 -39.08
CA ARG A 174 1.50 3.81 -37.83
C ARG A 174 1.30 5.27 -37.39
N PRO A 175 0.64 5.55 -36.26
CA PRO A 175 0.44 6.91 -35.78
C PRO A 175 1.80 7.58 -35.57
N ASP A 176 1.90 8.83 -35.99
CA ASP A 176 3.05 9.69 -35.71
C ASP A 176 3.20 9.80 -34.17
N PRO A 177 4.41 9.89 -33.58
CA PRO A 177 4.57 10.01 -32.13
C PRO A 177 3.81 11.19 -31.50
N GLN A 178 3.40 12.17 -32.31
CA GLN A 178 2.55 13.30 -31.92
C GLN A 178 1.04 12.98 -31.91
N GLN A 179 0.61 11.94 -32.64
CA GLN A 179 -0.76 11.44 -32.72
C GLN A 179 -1.06 10.35 -31.68
N LEU A 180 -0.01 9.73 -31.14
CA LEU A 180 -0.07 9.02 -29.88
C LEU A 180 -0.29 10.07 -28.79
N ALA A 181 -1.52 10.58 -28.66
CA ALA A 181 -1.92 11.24 -27.42
C ALA A 181 -1.51 10.27 -26.31
N PRO A 182 -0.68 10.71 -25.35
CA PRO A 182 -0.31 9.82 -24.27
C PRO A 182 -1.62 9.33 -23.66
N LEU A 183 -1.76 8.02 -23.48
CA LEU A 183 -2.80 7.44 -22.62
C LEU A 183 -2.48 7.82 -21.15
N THR A 184 -2.29 9.12 -20.91
CA THR A 184 -2.20 9.79 -19.61
C THR A 184 -3.63 10.01 -19.15
N HIS A 185 -4.33 8.92 -18.91
CA HIS A 185 -5.42 8.96 -17.95
C HIS A 185 -4.82 9.11 -16.56
N GLU A 186 -5.57 9.72 -15.64
CA GLU A 186 -5.19 9.88 -14.24
C GLU A 186 -4.65 8.54 -13.68
N THR A 187 -3.31 8.38 -13.65
CA THR A 187 -2.65 7.15 -13.21
C THR A 187 -2.54 7.07 -11.69
N PHE A 188 -2.95 8.13 -11.02
CA PHE A 188 -3.02 8.21 -9.57
C PHE A 188 -4.30 7.55 -9.06
N THR A 189 -4.16 6.70 -8.06
CA THR A 189 -5.27 6.06 -7.36
C THR A 189 -5.01 6.15 -5.86
N PHE A 190 -6.00 6.61 -5.12
CA PHE A 190 -5.94 6.69 -3.67
C PHE A 190 -6.82 5.63 -3.03
N MET A 191 -6.31 4.98 -2.00
CA MET A 191 -7.02 3.95 -1.24
C MET A 191 -6.88 4.21 0.25
N PHE A 192 -7.96 3.94 0.98
CA PHE A 192 -8.03 4.05 2.44
C PHE A 192 -8.44 2.70 2.99
N GLY A 193 -7.67 2.14 3.92
CA GLY A 193 -7.90 0.80 4.44
C GLY A 193 -7.85 0.75 5.96
N VAL A 194 -8.49 -0.28 6.50
CA VAL A 194 -8.37 -0.66 7.91
C VAL A 194 -7.39 -1.82 7.99
N THR A 195 -6.38 -1.68 8.84
CA THR A 195 -5.33 -2.68 9.02
C THR A 195 -5.39 -3.31 10.39
N ALA A 196 -5.13 -4.62 10.43
CA ALA A 196 -4.89 -5.37 11.64
C ALA A 196 -3.63 -6.24 11.47
N MET A 197 -2.79 -6.28 12.48
CA MET A 197 -1.65 -7.20 12.56
C MET A 197 -1.62 -7.85 13.94
N TRP A 198 -1.38 -9.16 13.95
CA TRP A 198 -1.07 -9.89 15.16
C TRP A 198 0.39 -10.31 15.10
N GLY A 199 1.16 -9.96 16.12
CA GLY A 199 2.59 -10.18 16.10
C GLY A 199 3.20 -10.39 17.48
N TYR A 200 4.49 -10.67 17.46
CA TYR A 200 5.34 -10.82 18.63
C TYR A 200 6.58 -9.95 18.45
N ARG A 201 6.89 -9.16 19.47
CA ARG A 201 8.09 -8.31 19.50
C ARG A 201 8.98 -8.69 20.68
N THR A 202 10.27 -8.82 20.44
CA THR A 202 11.28 -9.15 21.46
C THR A 202 12.50 -8.23 21.35
N ILE A 203 13.38 -8.22 22.35
CA ILE A 203 14.68 -7.54 22.30
C ILE A 203 15.76 -8.60 22.12
N ILE A 204 16.56 -8.47 21.07
CA ILE A 204 17.67 -9.40 20.78
C ILE A 204 18.98 -8.89 21.40
N ALA A 205 19.20 -7.57 21.43
CA ALA A 205 20.42 -6.99 21.96
C ALA A 205 20.17 -5.60 22.55
N ASN A 206 19.94 -5.52 23.87
CA ASN A 206 19.68 -4.33 24.70
C ASN A 206 18.63 -3.35 24.14
N ARG A 207 18.95 -2.66 23.04
CA ARG A 207 18.12 -1.67 22.36
C ARG A 207 17.56 -2.14 21.02
N ILE A 208 18.01 -3.27 20.50
CA ILE A 208 17.55 -3.81 19.22
C ILE A 208 16.32 -4.68 19.47
N THR A 209 15.19 -4.28 18.88
CA THR A 209 13.95 -5.05 18.87
C THR A 209 13.84 -5.85 17.59
N PHE A 210 13.26 -7.04 17.70
CA PHE A 210 12.85 -7.86 16.57
C PHE A 210 11.35 -8.06 16.63
N ASN A 211 10.70 -7.94 15.48
CA ASN A 211 9.27 -8.01 15.32
C ASN A 211 8.94 -9.04 14.24
N ILE A 212 7.99 -9.91 14.51
CA ILE A 212 7.40 -10.80 13.51
C ILE A 212 5.89 -10.82 13.69
N GLY A 213 5.14 -10.80 12.60
CA GLY A 213 3.69 -10.80 12.68
C GLY A 213 3.01 -11.16 11.37
N ILE A 214 1.70 -11.35 11.46
CA ILE A 214 0.82 -11.54 10.31
C ILE A 214 -0.04 -10.30 10.21
N GLU A 215 0.01 -9.64 9.06
CA GLU A 215 -0.72 -8.42 8.76
C GLU A 215 -1.80 -8.67 7.69
N THR A 216 -2.94 -8.03 7.89
CA THR A 216 -4.00 -7.88 6.90
C THR A 216 -4.46 -6.43 6.83
N THR A 217 -4.87 -5.98 5.65
CA THR A 217 -5.58 -4.72 5.43
C THR A 217 -6.71 -4.94 4.44
N ILE A 218 -7.87 -4.39 4.78
CA ILE A 218 -9.04 -4.37 3.90
C ILE A 218 -9.27 -2.93 3.44
N PHE A 219 -9.36 -2.74 2.13
CA PHE A 219 -9.74 -1.48 1.50
C PHE A 219 -11.22 -1.52 1.12
N PRO A 220 -12.10 -0.71 1.73
CA PRO A 220 -13.51 -0.67 1.35
C PRO A 220 -13.73 -0.40 -0.14
N GLN A 221 -12.83 0.34 -0.80
CA GLN A 221 -12.86 0.57 -2.26
C GLN A 221 -12.92 -0.75 -3.05
N TYR A 222 -12.23 -1.80 -2.59
CA TYR A 222 -12.27 -3.11 -3.23
C TYR A 222 -13.63 -3.79 -3.10
N MET A 223 -14.29 -3.66 -1.93
CA MET A 223 -15.61 -4.24 -1.71
C MET A 223 -16.68 -3.56 -2.56
N ILE A 224 -16.56 -2.24 -2.74
CA ILE A 224 -17.50 -1.47 -3.56
C ILE A 224 -17.34 -1.85 -5.05
N LEU A 225 -16.12 -2.13 -5.53
CA LEU A 225 -15.88 -2.64 -6.90
C LEU A 225 -16.53 -4.01 -7.17
N ALA A 226 -16.77 -4.80 -6.13
CA ALA A 226 -17.42 -6.11 -6.24
C ALA A 226 -18.95 -6.03 -6.16
N SER A 227 -19.52 -4.85 -5.85
CA SER A 227 -20.96 -4.65 -5.76
C SER A 227 -21.58 -4.44 -7.15
N PRO A 228 -22.67 -5.15 -7.52
CA PRO A 228 -23.39 -4.93 -8.77
C PRO A 228 -24.21 -3.63 -8.79
N ILE A 229 -24.20 -2.86 -7.70
CA ILE A 229 -25.04 -1.67 -7.51
C ILE A 229 -24.27 -0.42 -7.93
N GLY A 230 -24.34 -0.07 -9.22
CA GLY A 230 -24.12 1.29 -9.74
C GLY A 230 -22.68 1.84 -9.70
N GLY A 231 -22.36 2.72 -10.64
CA GLY A 231 -21.04 3.36 -10.76
C GLY A 231 -20.57 4.00 -9.45
N ILE A 232 -19.33 3.71 -9.07
CA ILE A 232 -18.71 4.23 -7.85
C ILE A 232 -18.33 5.68 -8.10
N PRO A 233 -18.86 6.65 -7.34
CA PRO A 233 -18.40 8.03 -7.43
C PRO A 233 -16.88 8.05 -7.21
N ASN A 234 -16.11 8.55 -8.18
CA ASN A 234 -14.71 8.84 -7.97
C ASN A 234 -14.63 10.13 -7.14
N PRO A 235 -14.34 10.10 -5.83
CA PRO A 235 -14.35 11.31 -5.00
C PRO A 235 -13.18 12.25 -5.33
N PHE A 236 -12.33 11.88 -6.30
CA PHE A 236 -11.15 12.62 -6.71
C PHE A 236 -11.10 12.92 -8.22
N SER A 237 -12.15 12.65 -9.01
CA SER A 237 -12.15 13.08 -10.41
C SER A 237 -12.26 14.60 -10.48
N SER A 238 -11.21 15.25 -10.97
CA SER A 238 -11.22 16.69 -11.25
C SER A 238 -12.19 17.05 -12.40
N THR A 239 -12.57 16.05 -13.20
CA THR A 239 -13.36 16.14 -14.43
C THR A 239 -14.86 15.82 -14.28
N GLY A 240 -15.35 15.53 -13.06
CA GLY A 240 -16.77 15.26 -12.82
C GLY A 240 -17.27 13.91 -13.37
N SER A 241 -16.38 13.01 -13.79
CA SER A 241 -16.73 11.66 -14.23
C SER A 241 -16.89 10.72 -13.02
N PHE A 242 -18.13 10.29 -12.76
CA PHE A 242 -18.52 9.39 -11.67
C PHE A 242 -18.15 7.91 -11.91
N GLU A 243 -17.33 7.59 -12.92
CA GLU A 243 -17.00 6.22 -13.26
C GLU A 243 -15.52 5.92 -13.02
N VAL A 244 -15.27 4.89 -12.20
CA VAL A 244 -13.94 4.33 -11.98
C VAL A 244 -13.46 3.68 -13.28
N THR A 245 -12.33 4.13 -13.81
CA THR A 245 -11.76 3.62 -15.06
C THR A 245 -11.31 2.15 -14.90
N GLU A 246 -11.28 1.37 -15.99
CA GLU A 246 -10.77 -0.01 -15.95
C GLU A 246 -9.34 -0.10 -15.41
N TYR A 247 -8.52 0.92 -15.68
CA TYR A 247 -7.20 1.06 -15.07
C TYR A 247 -7.28 1.15 -13.54
N GLN A 248 -8.10 2.04 -12.99
CA GLN A 248 -8.26 2.20 -11.54
C GLN A 248 -8.81 0.93 -10.87
N LYS A 249 -9.76 0.22 -11.53
CA LYS A 249 -10.24 -1.09 -11.05
C LYS A 249 -9.09 -2.09 -10.96
N GLY A 250 -8.26 -2.16 -12.00
CA GLY A 250 -7.07 -3.00 -12.05
C GLY A 250 -6.06 -2.67 -10.95
N VAL A 251 -5.81 -1.38 -10.70
CA VAL A 251 -4.96 -0.92 -9.60
C VAL A 251 -5.51 -1.35 -8.25
N ILE A 252 -6.80 -1.09 -7.97
CA ILE A 252 -7.42 -1.40 -6.66
C ILE A 252 -7.37 -2.90 -6.38
N ARG A 253 -7.69 -3.76 -7.36
CA ARG A 253 -7.60 -5.22 -7.20
C ARG A 253 -6.16 -5.67 -6.94
N ASN A 254 -5.23 -5.23 -7.80
CA ASN A 254 -3.82 -5.58 -7.67
C ASN A 254 -3.24 -5.15 -6.33
N ILE A 255 -3.63 -3.98 -5.82
CA ILE A 255 -3.21 -3.48 -4.53
C ILE A 255 -3.88 -4.31 -3.43
N GLN A 256 -5.20 -4.47 -3.39
CA GLN A 256 -5.87 -5.24 -2.33
C GLN A 256 -5.26 -6.62 -2.12
N ASP A 257 -4.97 -7.36 -3.18
CA ASP A 257 -4.42 -8.71 -3.08
C ASP A 257 -3.05 -8.76 -2.38
N ARG A 258 -2.29 -7.68 -2.44
CA ARG A 258 -1.00 -7.52 -1.74
C ARG A 258 -1.14 -7.23 -0.26
N TYR A 259 -2.32 -6.78 0.16
CA TYR A 259 -2.61 -6.35 1.52
C TYR A 259 -3.53 -7.35 2.26
N LEU A 260 -4.09 -8.35 1.58
CA LEU A 260 -4.99 -9.34 2.19
C LEU A 260 -4.30 -10.13 3.31
N LEU A 261 -3.09 -10.62 3.07
CA LEU A 261 -2.33 -11.40 4.04
C LEU A 261 -0.83 -11.30 3.75
N GLY A 262 -0.06 -10.83 4.73
CA GLY A 262 1.38 -10.74 4.64
C GLY A 262 2.07 -11.12 5.95
N VAL A 263 3.28 -11.68 5.83
CA VAL A 263 4.17 -11.91 6.96
C VAL A 263 5.07 -10.70 7.11
N HIS A 264 4.93 -9.98 8.22
CA HIS A 264 5.76 -8.86 8.58
C HIS A 264 6.97 -9.33 9.38
N ILE A 265 8.15 -8.83 9.02
CA ILE A 265 9.40 -9.01 9.77
C ILE A 265 10.04 -7.63 9.92
N GLY A 266 10.35 -7.24 11.15
CA GLY A 266 10.91 -5.94 11.48
C GLY A 266 12.08 -6.03 12.45
N VAL A 267 13.01 -5.09 12.31
CA VAL A 267 14.09 -4.84 13.26
C VAL A 267 14.00 -3.37 13.66
N GLY A 268 13.93 -3.11 14.95
CA GLY A 268 13.86 -1.76 15.49
C GLY A 268 14.97 -1.45 16.46
N ALA A 269 15.12 -0.17 16.74
CA ALA A 269 16.04 0.37 17.71
C ALA A 269 15.30 1.29 18.68
N LEU A 270 15.45 1.02 19.97
CA LEU A 270 14.94 1.87 21.05
C LEU A 270 15.75 3.17 21.10
N ILE A 271 15.06 4.30 20.98
CA ILE A 271 15.65 5.64 20.99
C ILE A 271 15.30 6.26 22.35
N PHE A 272 16.27 6.14 23.27
CA PHE A 272 16.24 6.50 24.69
C PHE A 272 15.42 5.55 25.60
#